data_AF-A0A1V5NNL2-F1
#
_entry.id   AF-A0A1V5NNL2-F1
#
_cell.length_a   1.000
_cell.length_b   1.000
_cell.length_c   1.000
_cell.angle_alpha   90.00
_cell.angle_beta   90.00
_cell.angle_gamma   90.00
#
_symmetry.space_group_name_H-M   'P 1'
#
loop_
_entity.id
_entity.type
_entity.pdbx_description
1 polymer ?
#
loop_
_entity_poly.entity_id
_entity_poly.type
_entity_poly.pdbx_seq_one_letter_code
_entity_poly.pdbx_strand_id
1 'polypeptide(L)'
;MEAVSQLWSRITGEIRTQVNEANLNIFLNSINPVGIEGETLVLEALNEVCRDWVERRYHGMIQKILQGANPPLSCIFVTRSRTAAKAAKAPAPIQPCLPAIGGPSVTIALPEKAPAEKPHAQSMLQFNGKYTFDTFIVGKSNQFAHAVCQAVASKPLGTAYNPVFIYGGVGLGKTHLMQAIGQEVLKTNPKLRVAYLSSETFTNEFIDAVKDKKMNEFRAKYRRRDLLLIDDVQFFVGKDAVIEEFFHTFNELFQNKKQIILTSDTPPKKIQRLEERLVSRFEMGVVCDIQNPDLEMRVAILKKAAARSVIKISDDILMYLAEGVVTDIRALEGAFTRVVAYASVVQKAIDKDLVDQVLKEFFREQTPGKVTISWIMKRVSEYYDIPEVEMTSKRRSANLVLPRQVAMRISQMLTDSSLNQIGANFGGRDHTTVMHSCEKIRERVTNDPAFAAEFERLLRWVDPQNR
;
A
#
# COMPACT_ATOMS: atom_id res chain seq x y z
N MET A 1 34.73 8.49 -31.33
CA MET A 1 33.98 8.25 -30.09
C MET A 1 33.36 9.57 -29.67
N GLU A 2 32.03 9.65 -29.70
CA GLU A 2 31.27 10.84 -29.29
C GLU A 2 31.56 11.11 -27.80
N ALA A 3 31.85 12.36 -27.43
CA ALA A 3 32.11 12.68 -26.02
C ALA A 3 30.83 12.46 -25.21
N VAL A 4 30.96 11.89 -24.00
CA VAL A 4 29.83 11.56 -23.11
C VAL A 4 28.92 12.78 -22.86
N SER A 5 29.51 13.97 -22.78
CA SER A 5 28.79 15.25 -22.65
C SER A 5 27.98 15.62 -23.90
N GLN A 6 28.47 15.32 -25.10
CA GLN A 6 27.77 15.57 -26.38
C GLN A 6 26.60 14.59 -26.54
N LEU A 7 26.81 13.31 -26.23
CA LEU A 7 25.76 12.30 -26.26
C LEU A 7 24.65 12.61 -25.25
N TRP A 8 25.03 13.02 -24.03
CA TRP A 8 24.06 13.47 -23.02
C TRP A 8 23.30 14.72 -23.47
N SER A 9 23.97 15.70 -24.08
CA SER A 9 23.29 16.88 -24.64
C SER A 9 22.28 16.52 -25.74
N ARG A 10 22.56 15.49 -26.55
CA ARG A 10 21.65 15.01 -27.60
C ARG A 10 20.42 14.33 -27.00
N ILE A 11 20.62 13.40 -26.06
CA ILE A 11 19.53 12.69 -25.35
C ILE A 11 18.61 13.69 -24.67
N THR A 12 19.19 14.67 -23.98
CA THR A 12 18.42 15.68 -23.24
C THR A 12 17.71 16.68 -24.16
N GLY A 13 18.31 17.01 -25.31
CA GLY A 13 17.68 17.81 -26.36
C GLY A 13 16.48 17.12 -27.02
N GLU A 14 16.58 15.83 -27.32
CA GLU A 14 15.47 15.06 -27.91
C GLU A 14 14.33 14.84 -26.91
N ILE A 15 14.62 14.53 -25.64
CA ILE A 15 13.59 14.39 -24.60
C ILE A 15 12.87 15.73 -24.35
N ARG A 16 13.56 16.87 -24.51
CA ARG A 16 12.95 18.22 -24.38
C ARG A 16 11.80 18.46 -25.36
N THR A 17 11.84 17.82 -26.53
CA THR A 17 10.74 17.94 -27.52
C THR A 17 9.50 17.12 -27.17
N GLN A 18 9.60 16.16 -26.25
CA GLN A 18 8.55 15.18 -25.94
C GLN A 18 7.96 15.35 -24.54
N VAL A 19 8.58 16.17 -23.68
CA VAL A 19 8.26 16.26 -22.25
C VAL A 19 8.27 17.73 -21.80
N ASN A 20 7.32 18.09 -20.92
CA ASN A 20 7.23 19.43 -20.30
C ASN A 20 8.54 19.82 -19.58
N GLU A 21 8.96 21.08 -19.69
CA GLU A 21 10.21 21.62 -19.13
C GLU A 21 10.41 21.35 -17.64
N ALA A 22 9.34 21.40 -16.84
CA ALA A 22 9.40 21.14 -15.40
C ALA A 22 9.84 19.68 -15.09
N ASN A 23 9.32 18.71 -15.83
CA ASN A 23 9.66 17.29 -15.66
C ASN A 23 11.05 16.96 -16.22
N LEU A 24 11.45 17.64 -17.31
CA LEU A 24 12.78 17.53 -17.87
C LEU A 24 13.83 18.06 -16.89
N ASN A 25 13.61 19.23 -16.29
CA ASN A 25 14.55 19.81 -15.32
C ASN A 25 14.77 18.88 -14.11
N ILE A 26 13.71 18.21 -13.63
CA ILE A 26 13.83 17.20 -12.58
C ILE A 26 14.71 16.02 -13.03
N PHE A 27 14.53 15.51 -14.25
CA PHE A 27 15.36 14.46 -14.82
C PHE A 27 16.83 14.88 -14.97
N LEU A 28 17.10 16.06 -15.56
CA LEU A 28 18.44 16.58 -15.78
C LEU A 28 19.21 16.80 -14.47
N ASN A 29 18.52 17.29 -13.44
CA ASN A 29 19.13 17.54 -12.14
C ASN A 29 19.35 16.24 -11.34
N SER A 30 18.66 15.15 -11.70
CA SER A 30 18.71 13.89 -10.98
C SER A 30 19.74 12.89 -11.52
N ILE A 31 20.31 13.15 -12.71
CA ILE A 31 21.24 12.24 -13.40
C ILE A 31 22.49 12.96 -13.90
N ASN A 32 23.64 12.35 -13.60
CA ASN A 32 24.93 12.71 -14.18
C ASN A 32 25.44 11.58 -15.09
N PRO A 33 25.84 11.87 -16.34
CA PRO A 33 26.47 10.88 -17.19
C PRO A 33 27.91 10.62 -16.73
N VAL A 34 28.23 9.38 -16.35
CA VAL A 34 29.54 9.02 -15.77
C VAL A 34 30.54 8.64 -16.85
N GLY A 35 30.12 7.84 -17.82
CA GLY A 35 31.01 7.29 -18.82
C GLY A 35 30.33 6.25 -19.71
N ILE A 36 31.03 5.81 -20.75
CA ILE A 36 30.64 4.67 -21.57
C ILE A 36 31.61 3.53 -21.24
N GLU A 37 31.09 2.41 -20.77
CA GLU A 37 31.84 1.18 -20.53
C GLU A 37 31.42 0.14 -21.58
N GLY A 38 32.28 -0.09 -22.59
CA GLY A 38 31.96 -0.97 -23.72
C GLY A 38 30.80 -0.43 -24.54
N GLU A 39 29.68 -1.17 -24.55
CA GLU A 39 28.44 -0.80 -25.25
C GLU A 39 27.37 -0.21 -24.30
N THR A 40 27.78 0.24 -23.12
CA THR A 40 26.84 0.69 -22.07
C THR A 40 27.16 2.10 -21.59
N LEU A 41 26.18 3.01 -21.70
CA LEU A 41 26.20 4.32 -21.07
C LEU A 41 25.81 4.20 -19.59
N VAL A 42 26.71 4.61 -18.71
CA VAL A 42 26.52 4.61 -17.27
C VAL A 42 25.99 5.97 -16.82
N LEU A 43 24.77 5.98 -16.30
CA LEU A 43 24.09 7.16 -15.78
C LEU A 43 24.01 7.08 -14.26
N GLU A 44 24.63 8.02 -13.55
CA GLU A 44 24.60 8.08 -12.09
C GLU A 44 23.41 8.92 -11.61
N ALA A 45 22.52 8.29 -10.85
CA ALA A 45 21.45 8.96 -10.14
C ALA A 45 21.88 9.36 -8.72
N LEU A 46 21.31 10.47 -8.22
CA LEU A 46 21.64 11.02 -6.89
C LEU A 46 21.38 10.04 -5.72
N ASN A 47 20.37 9.18 -5.84
CA ASN A 47 20.03 8.15 -4.86
C ASN A 47 19.15 7.06 -5.52
N GLU A 48 18.87 5.97 -4.79
CA GLU A 48 18.09 4.82 -5.29
C GLU A 48 16.66 5.19 -5.70
N VAL A 49 16.06 6.15 -5.01
CA VAL A 49 14.69 6.61 -5.33
C VAL A 49 14.67 7.37 -6.66
N CYS A 50 15.65 8.27 -6.88
CA CYS A 50 15.84 8.96 -8.14
C CYS A 50 16.15 7.98 -9.27
N ARG A 51 16.99 6.97 -9.01
CA ARG A 51 17.31 5.91 -9.97
C ARG A 51 16.03 5.20 -10.44
N ASP A 52 15.26 4.67 -9.50
CA ASP A 52 14.06 3.89 -9.80
C ASP A 52 12.98 4.75 -10.49
N TRP A 53 12.85 6.02 -10.11
CA TRP A 53 11.92 6.95 -10.74
C TRP A 53 12.31 7.27 -12.20
N VAL A 54 13.58 7.60 -12.44
CA VAL A 54 14.06 7.92 -13.79
C VAL A 54 14.05 6.68 -14.68
N GLU A 55 14.49 5.54 -14.15
CA GLU A 55 14.50 4.28 -14.88
C GLU A 55 13.09 3.89 -15.33
N ARG A 56 12.09 3.93 -14.44
CA ARG A 56 10.70 3.63 -14.82
C ARG A 56 10.13 4.59 -15.86
N ARG A 57 10.49 5.87 -15.81
CA ARG A 57 9.84 6.92 -16.60
C ARG A 57 10.53 7.21 -17.94
N TYR A 58 11.86 7.15 -17.97
CA TYR A 58 12.68 7.61 -19.10
C TYR A 58 13.59 6.54 -19.70
N HIS A 59 13.74 5.36 -19.09
CA HIS A 59 14.57 4.28 -19.66
C HIS A 59 14.17 3.95 -21.10
N GLY A 60 12.87 3.77 -21.37
CA GLY A 60 12.41 3.46 -22.73
C GLY A 60 12.70 4.57 -23.76
N MET A 61 12.65 5.84 -23.35
CA MET A 61 12.99 6.97 -24.23
C MET A 61 14.49 7.04 -24.48
N ILE A 62 15.30 6.95 -23.42
CA ILE A 62 16.76 6.99 -23.50
C ILE A 62 17.29 5.81 -24.31
N GLN A 63 16.77 4.60 -24.08
CA GLN A 63 17.18 3.39 -24.79
C GLN A 63 16.82 3.48 -26.28
N LYS A 64 15.66 4.06 -26.64
CA LYS A 64 15.28 4.28 -28.04
C LYS A 64 16.24 5.24 -28.76
N ILE A 65 16.70 6.29 -28.09
CA ILE A 65 17.66 7.26 -28.62
C ILE A 65 19.05 6.63 -28.77
N LEU A 66 19.47 5.81 -27.79
CA LEU A 66 20.75 5.11 -27.80
C LEU A 66 20.82 3.95 -28.81
N GLN A 67 19.70 3.31 -29.13
CA GLN A 67 19.60 2.33 -30.22
C GLN A 67 19.80 2.96 -31.61
N GLY A 68 19.59 4.27 -31.76
CA GLY A 68 19.88 5.04 -32.97
C GLY A 68 21.33 5.50 -33.10
N ALA A 69 22.17 5.28 -32.08
CA ALA A 69 23.61 5.58 -32.15
C ALA A 69 24.38 4.45 -32.86
N ASN A 70 25.55 4.78 -33.45
CA ASN A 70 26.39 3.79 -34.12
C ASN A 70 27.80 3.77 -33.49
N PRO A 71 28.20 2.72 -32.75
CA PRO A 71 27.46 1.48 -32.46
C PRO A 71 26.28 1.70 -31.47
N PRO A 72 25.29 0.78 -31.45
CA PRO A 72 24.13 0.89 -30.57
C PRO A 72 24.56 0.74 -29.11
N LEU A 73 24.05 1.62 -28.25
CA LEU A 73 24.38 1.63 -26.83
C LEU A 73 23.19 1.20 -25.98
N SER A 74 23.46 0.55 -24.86
CA SER A 74 22.51 0.32 -23.78
C SER A 74 22.72 1.35 -22.66
N CYS A 75 21.75 1.53 -21.77
CA CYS A 75 21.94 2.38 -20.58
C CYS A 75 21.72 1.59 -19.30
N ILE A 76 22.55 1.87 -18.30
CA ILE A 76 22.36 1.40 -16.94
C ILE A 76 22.36 2.60 -15.98
N PHE A 77 21.48 2.54 -14.99
CA PHE A 77 21.44 3.55 -13.94
C PHE A 77 22.14 3.02 -12.68
N VAL A 78 23.12 3.76 -12.18
CA VAL A 78 23.87 3.45 -10.96
C VAL A 78 23.63 4.53 -9.92
N THR A 79 23.84 4.21 -8.65
CA THR A 79 23.79 5.20 -7.56
C THR A 79 25.17 5.40 -6.98
N ARG A 80 25.41 6.60 -6.44
CA ARG A 80 26.67 6.95 -5.80
C ARG A 80 26.87 6.11 -4.53
N SER A 81 27.53 4.96 -4.65
CA SER A 81 27.96 4.18 -3.51
C SER A 81 28.96 5.01 -2.72
N ARG A 82 28.70 5.22 -1.42
CA ARG A 82 29.65 5.84 -0.47
C ARG A 82 30.82 4.88 -0.22
N THR A 83 31.66 4.67 -1.22
CA THR A 83 33.00 4.07 -1.11
C THR A 83 33.74 4.30 -2.42
N ALA A 84 34.46 5.41 -2.51
CA ALA A 84 35.52 5.60 -3.50
C ALA A 84 36.47 6.74 -3.08
N ALA A 85 37.21 6.55 -2.00
CA ALA A 85 38.56 7.08 -1.90
C ALA A 85 39.49 5.95 -2.40
N LYS A 86 40.06 6.13 -3.59
CA LYS A 86 41.01 5.21 -4.23
C LYS A 86 42.26 5.01 -3.37
N ALA A 87 42.79 3.79 -3.27
CA ALA A 87 44.04 3.39 -3.93
C ALA A 87 44.65 2.07 -3.41
N ALA A 88 45.32 1.39 -4.34
CA ALA A 88 46.51 0.54 -4.18
C ALA A 88 46.34 -1.00 -4.02
N LYS A 89 47.10 -1.69 -4.88
CA LYS A 89 47.33 -3.13 -5.01
C LYS A 89 48.24 -3.69 -3.89
N ALA A 90 48.10 -5.02 -3.71
CA ALA A 90 49.06 -6.02 -3.18
C ALA A 90 48.99 -6.34 -1.67
N PRO A 91 49.51 -7.51 -1.24
CA PRO A 91 48.94 -8.84 -1.41
C PRO A 91 48.50 -9.46 -0.05
N ALA A 92 47.79 -10.59 -0.11
CA ALA A 92 47.23 -11.29 1.05
C ALA A 92 48.30 -11.71 2.08
N PRO A 93 48.05 -11.52 3.40
CA PRO A 93 48.88 -12.14 4.43
C PRO A 93 48.54 -13.63 4.57
N ILE A 94 49.56 -14.45 4.32
CA ILE A 94 49.62 -15.86 4.66
C ILE A 94 49.61 -15.98 6.18
N GLN A 95 48.62 -16.67 6.75
CA GLN A 95 48.71 -17.12 8.14
C GLN A 95 49.38 -18.50 8.20
N PRO A 96 50.31 -18.72 9.15
CA PRO A 96 51.07 -19.97 9.26
C PRO A 96 50.24 -21.13 9.83
N CYS A 97 50.35 -22.28 9.18
CA CYS A 97 49.92 -23.58 9.69
C CYS A 97 50.80 -24.00 10.88
N LEU A 98 50.18 -24.65 11.88
CA LEU A 98 50.85 -25.46 12.89
C LEU A 98 50.32 -26.91 12.85
N PRO A 99 51.11 -27.90 13.28
CA PRO A 99 51.16 -29.23 12.67
C PRO A 99 50.15 -30.22 13.26
N ALA A 100 49.80 -31.21 12.43
CA ALA A 100 49.03 -32.38 12.78
C ALA A 100 49.77 -33.28 13.79
N ILE A 101 49.03 -33.80 14.78
CA ILE A 101 49.42 -34.97 15.56
C ILE A 101 48.36 -36.05 15.33
N GLY A 102 48.83 -37.19 14.80
CA GLY A 102 48.02 -38.32 14.38
C GLY A 102 47.50 -39.19 15.52
N GLY A 103 46.38 -39.84 15.24
CA GLY A 103 45.79 -40.95 16.00
C GLY A 103 44.68 -41.61 15.17
N PRO A 104 44.48 -42.93 15.27
CA PRO A 104 44.06 -43.78 14.16
C PRO A 104 42.55 -43.77 13.85
N SER A 105 42.26 -44.01 12.56
CA SER A 105 40.95 -44.19 11.96
C SER A 105 40.05 -45.19 12.69
N VAL A 106 38.82 -44.78 12.95
CA VAL A 106 37.68 -45.68 13.16
C VAL A 106 36.57 -45.25 12.20
N THR A 107 36.36 -46.07 11.17
CA THR A 107 35.27 -46.01 10.21
C THR A 107 33.97 -46.41 10.89
N ILE A 108 33.06 -45.45 11.10
CA ILE A 108 31.66 -45.73 11.43
C ILE A 108 30.82 -45.25 10.25
N ALA A 109 30.27 -46.21 9.50
CA ALA A 109 29.30 -45.98 8.45
C ALA A 109 28.01 -45.42 9.07
N LEU A 110 27.55 -44.27 8.57
CA LEU A 110 26.24 -43.70 8.88
C LEU A 110 25.31 -43.89 7.68
N PRO A 111 24.01 -44.20 7.92
CA PRO A 111 23.07 -44.54 6.88
C PRO A 111 22.68 -43.33 6.02
N GLU A 112 22.41 -43.66 4.77
CA GLU A 112 22.02 -42.80 3.65
C GLU A 112 20.85 -41.86 4.01
N LYS A 113 21.12 -40.54 4.02
CA LYS A 113 20.10 -39.50 4.16
C LYS A 113 19.50 -39.20 2.78
N ALA A 114 18.18 -39.35 2.68
CA ALA A 114 17.34 -38.83 1.62
C ALA A 114 17.63 -37.32 1.32
N PRO A 115 17.33 -36.84 0.09
CA PRO A 115 17.78 -35.52 -0.35
C PRO A 115 17.17 -34.41 0.51
N ALA A 116 18.03 -33.63 1.16
CA ALA A 116 17.64 -32.40 1.81
C ALA A 116 17.32 -31.34 0.74
N GLU A 117 16.04 -31.13 0.45
CA GLU A 117 15.59 -29.87 -0.15
C GLU A 117 16.04 -28.73 0.77
N LYS A 118 16.76 -27.75 0.21
CA LYS A 118 17.15 -26.53 0.91
C LYS A 118 16.02 -25.49 0.82
N PRO A 119 15.35 -25.06 1.90
CA PRO A 119 14.41 -23.97 1.84
C PRO A 119 14.78 -22.89 2.85
N HIS A 120 15.90 -22.16 2.66
CA HIS A 120 16.35 -21.20 3.69
C HIS A 120 16.70 -19.78 3.22
N ALA A 121 16.60 -19.46 1.93
CA ALA A 121 16.72 -18.07 1.46
C ALA A 121 15.40 -17.47 0.96
N GLN A 122 14.45 -18.31 0.53
CA GLN A 122 13.21 -17.84 -0.12
C GLN A 122 12.11 -17.38 0.86
N SER A 123 12.11 -17.81 2.13
CA SER A 123 11.07 -17.41 3.09
C SER A 123 11.24 -15.98 3.60
N MET A 124 12.48 -15.48 3.74
CA MET A 124 12.73 -14.08 4.10
C MET A 124 12.45 -13.11 2.95
N LEU A 125 12.53 -13.56 1.69
CA LEU A 125 12.21 -12.74 0.51
C LEU A 125 10.72 -12.36 0.40
N GLN A 126 9.84 -12.98 1.20
CA GLN A 126 8.41 -12.66 1.21
C GLN A 126 8.04 -11.46 2.10
N PHE A 127 8.94 -11.02 2.98
CA PHE A 127 8.67 -9.94 3.93
C PHE A 127 9.37 -8.65 3.54
N ASN A 128 8.70 -7.52 3.79
CA ASN A 128 9.30 -6.21 3.64
C ASN A 128 10.23 -5.94 4.85
N GLY A 129 11.53 -5.82 4.62
CA GLY A 129 12.52 -5.55 5.68
C GLY A 129 12.29 -4.24 6.45
N LYS A 130 11.38 -3.37 5.99
CA LYS A 130 10.97 -2.16 6.73
C LYS A 130 9.92 -2.45 7.82
N TYR A 131 9.22 -3.58 7.78
CA TYR A 131 8.10 -3.91 8.67
C TYR A 131 8.50 -4.82 9.82
N THR A 132 9.24 -4.27 10.78
CA THR A 132 9.69 -4.98 12.00
C THR A 132 9.08 -4.34 13.26
N PHE A 133 9.13 -5.03 14.39
CA PHE A 133 8.66 -4.45 15.66
C PHE A 133 9.45 -3.18 16.02
N ASP A 134 10.75 -3.17 15.79
CA ASP A 134 11.63 -2.02 16.06
C ASP A 134 11.24 -0.78 15.23
N THR A 135 10.72 -0.97 14.02
CA THR A 135 10.30 0.13 13.16
C THR A 135 8.86 0.59 13.43
N PHE A 136 8.05 -0.19 14.13
CA PHE A 136 6.70 0.17 14.52
C PHE A 136 6.71 1.23 15.64
N ILE A 137 5.82 2.23 15.55
CA ILE A 137 5.64 3.22 16.62
C ILE A 137 4.46 2.77 17.49
N VAL A 138 4.69 2.67 18.80
CA VAL A 138 3.68 2.27 19.77
C VAL A 138 3.09 3.49 20.44
N GLY A 139 1.76 3.54 20.50
CA GLY A 139 0.98 4.56 21.21
C GLY A 139 -0.30 3.94 21.78
N LYS A 140 -1.10 4.74 22.49
CA LYS A 140 -2.33 4.25 23.16
C LYS A 140 -3.28 3.56 22.19
N SER A 141 -3.35 4.03 20.94
CA SER A 141 -4.24 3.53 19.88
C SER A 141 -3.88 2.15 19.32
N ASN A 142 -2.67 1.64 19.59
CA ASN A 142 -2.19 0.37 19.04
C ASN A 142 -1.39 -0.49 20.03
N GLN A 143 -1.25 -0.04 21.28
CA GLN A 143 -0.44 -0.70 22.31
C GLN A 143 -0.88 -2.13 22.57
N PHE A 144 -2.19 -2.37 22.65
CA PHE A 144 -2.74 -3.72 22.88
C PHE A 144 -2.42 -4.67 21.73
N ALA A 145 -2.71 -4.25 20.48
CA ALA A 145 -2.39 -5.03 19.30
C ALA A 145 -0.90 -5.37 19.22
N HIS A 146 -0.03 -4.38 19.46
CA HIS A 146 1.42 -4.57 19.47
C HIS A 146 1.87 -5.58 20.54
N ALA A 147 1.36 -5.46 21.77
CA ALA A 147 1.70 -6.38 22.87
C ALA A 147 1.29 -7.83 22.57
N VAL A 148 0.08 -8.03 22.00
CA VAL A 148 -0.38 -9.36 21.56
C VAL A 148 0.54 -9.91 20.46
N CYS A 149 0.89 -9.09 19.46
CA CYS A 149 1.79 -9.51 18.37
C CYS A 149 3.17 -9.91 18.89
N GLN A 150 3.75 -9.15 19.83
CA GLN A 150 5.01 -9.50 20.47
C GLN A 150 4.90 -10.79 21.30
N ALA A 151 3.80 -10.99 22.03
CA ALA A 151 3.57 -12.20 22.81
C ALA A 151 3.46 -13.45 21.92
N VAL A 152 2.85 -13.34 20.74
CA VAL A 152 2.78 -14.45 19.78
C VAL A 152 4.12 -14.72 19.11
N ALA A 153 4.89 -13.68 18.78
CA ALA A 153 6.22 -13.84 18.19
C ALA A 153 7.27 -14.43 19.15
N SER A 154 7.14 -14.17 20.45
CA SER A 154 8.10 -14.61 21.48
C SER A 154 7.80 -15.98 22.10
N LYS A 155 6.58 -16.50 21.94
CA LYS A 155 6.18 -17.81 22.47
C LYS A 155 6.21 -18.88 21.36
N PRO A 156 6.26 -20.17 21.71
CA PRO A 156 6.11 -21.24 20.72
C PRO A 156 4.80 -21.07 19.94
N LEU A 157 4.87 -21.15 18.61
CA LEU A 157 3.72 -20.93 17.72
C LEU A 157 2.53 -21.83 18.09
N GLY A 158 1.32 -21.26 18.05
CA GLY A 158 0.06 -21.96 18.30
C GLY A 158 -0.20 -22.29 19.78
N THR A 159 0.68 -21.87 20.70
CA THR A 159 0.48 -22.05 22.15
C THR A 159 -0.14 -20.84 22.84
N ALA A 160 0.03 -19.64 22.28
CA ALA A 160 -0.53 -18.41 22.80
C ALA A 160 -1.38 -17.75 21.72
N TYR A 161 -2.60 -17.35 22.09
CA TYR A 161 -3.52 -16.54 21.29
C TYR A 161 -3.63 -17.01 19.83
N ASN A 162 -4.48 -18.01 19.58
CA ASN A 162 -4.70 -18.56 18.24
C ASN A 162 -6.21 -18.66 17.96
N PRO A 163 -6.72 -18.09 16.85
CA PRO A 163 -6.03 -17.17 15.95
C PRO A 163 -5.77 -15.79 16.60
N VAL A 164 -4.93 -14.97 15.97
CA VAL A 164 -4.92 -13.51 16.20
C VAL A 164 -5.63 -12.84 15.03
N PHE A 165 -6.60 -11.98 15.33
CA PHE A 165 -7.32 -11.19 14.35
C PHE A 165 -7.06 -9.70 14.58
N ILE A 166 -6.37 -9.05 13.66
CA ILE A 166 -6.01 -7.63 13.76
C ILE A 166 -6.94 -6.82 12.85
N TYR A 167 -7.66 -5.85 13.39
CA TYR A 167 -8.51 -4.99 12.56
C TYR A 167 -8.31 -3.50 12.83
N GLY A 168 -8.69 -2.69 11.86
CA GLY A 168 -8.58 -1.23 11.92
C GLY A 168 -8.68 -0.63 10.52
N GLY A 169 -8.86 0.69 10.41
CA GLY A 169 -8.93 1.38 9.14
C GLY A 169 -7.70 1.19 8.24
N VAL A 170 -7.79 1.72 7.01
CA VAL A 170 -6.69 1.68 6.04
C VAL A 170 -5.49 2.43 6.61
N GLY A 171 -4.28 1.90 6.39
CA GLY A 171 -3.05 2.61 6.75
C GLY A 171 -2.74 2.69 8.25
N LEU A 172 -3.36 1.88 9.11
CA LEU A 172 -3.07 1.92 10.55
C LEU A 172 -1.95 0.97 11.03
N GLY A 173 -1.30 0.26 10.10
CA GLY A 173 -0.16 -0.62 10.44
C GLY A 173 -0.52 -2.09 10.68
N LYS A 174 -1.72 -2.54 10.26
CA LYS A 174 -2.14 -3.94 10.27
C LYS A 174 -1.12 -4.88 9.61
N THR A 175 -0.80 -4.61 8.34
CA THR A 175 0.20 -5.34 7.56
C THR A 175 1.59 -5.26 8.19
N HIS A 176 1.96 -4.10 8.78
CA HIS A 176 3.25 -3.94 9.45
C HIS A 176 3.37 -4.91 10.62
N LEU A 177 2.41 -4.92 11.54
CA LEU A 177 2.41 -5.85 12.68
C LEU A 177 2.41 -7.31 12.25
N MET A 178 1.59 -7.68 11.27
CA MET A 178 1.54 -9.04 10.73
C MET A 178 2.90 -9.49 10.18
N GLN A 179 3.55 -8.65 9.37
CA GLN A 179 4.86 -8.97 8.81
C GLN A 179 5.96 -8.95 9.89
N ALA A 180 5.86 -8.09 10.91
CA ALA A 180 6.79 -8.06 12.03
C ALA A 180 6.77 -9.38 12.81
N ILE A 181 5.59 -10.00 13.02
CA ILE A 181 5.49 -11.35 13.61
C ILE A 181 6.25 -12.36 12.75
N GLY A 182 5.98 -12.38 11.43
CA GLY A 182 6.63 -13.32 10.52
C GLY A 182 8.16 -13.20 10.52
N GLN A 183 8.67 -11.97 10.51
CA GLN A 183 10.11 -11.70 10.56
C GLN A 183 10.73 -12.11 11.89
N GLU A 184 10.11 -11.78 13.02
CA GLU A 184 10.67 -12.10 14.34
C GLU A 184 10.68 -13.62 14.61
N VAL A 185 9.65 -14.31 14.17
CA VAL A 185 9.54 -15.77 14.26
C VAL A 185 10.62 -16.46 13.41
N LEU A 186 10.86 -15.98 12.18
CA LEU A 186 11.92 -16.51 11.32
C LEU A 186 13.33 -16.17 11.82
N LYS A 187 13.50 -14.99 12.44
CA LYS A 187 14.75 -14.59 13.09
C LYS A 187 15.09 -15.51 14.26
N THR A 188 14.08 -15.89 15.05
CA THR A 188 14.24 -16.79 16.21
C THR A 188 14.41 -18.25 15.78
N ASN A 189 13.64 -18.70 14.79
CA ASN A 189 13.73 -20.06 14.26
C ASN A 189 13.61 -20.07 12.72
N PRO A 190 14.75 -20.03 12.01
CA PRO A 190 14.79 -20.02 10.54
C PRO A 190 14.22 -21.28 9.87
N LYS A 191 13.96 -22.35 10.64
CA LYS A 191 13.43 -23.62 10.12
C LYS A 191 11.91 -23.64 9.98
N LEU A 192 11.21 -22.64 10.50
CA LEU A 192 9.76 -22.60 10.47
C LEU A 192 9.23 -22.34 9.06
N ARG A 193 8.16 -23.05 8.69
CA ARG A 193 7.49 -22.87 7.40
C ARG A 193 6.42 -21.81 7.53
N VAL A 194 6.78 -20.58 7.21
CA VAL A 194 5.86 -19.43 7.22
C VAL A 194 5.21 -19.26 5.85
N ALA A 195 3.96 -18.82 5.81
CA ALA A 195 3.29 -18.34 4.61
C ALA A 195 2.66 -16.97 4.88
N TYR A 196 3.04 -15.97 4.07
CA TYR A 196 2.43 -14.64 4.05
C TYR A 196 1.82 -14.37 2.67
N LEU A 197 0.57 -13.92 2.66
CA LEU A 197 -0.18 -13.64 1.44
C LEU A 197 -1.42 -12.80 1.72
N SER A 198 -1.90 -12.10 0.70
CA SER A 198 -3.24 -11.49 0.72
C SER A 198 -4.33 -12.53 0.46
N SER A 199 -5.55 -12.26 0.91
CA SER A 199 -6.75 -13.02 0.56
C SER A 199 -7.00 -13.09 -0.96
N GLU A 200 -6.61 -12.06 -1.72
CA GLU A 200 -6.62 -12.05 -3.19
C GLU A 200 -5.60 -13.04 -3.78
N THR A 201 -4.39 -13.10 -3.24
CA THR A 201 -3.38 -14.07 -3.67
C THR A 201 -3.86 -15.49 -3.40
N PHE A 202 -4.43 -15.74 -2.22
CA PHE A 202 -5.04 -17.04 -1.89
C PHE A 202 -6.18 -17.40 -2.85
N THR A 203 -7.02 -16.42 -3.20
CA THR A 203 -8.11 -16.58 -4.19
C THR A 203 -7.55 -17.01 -5.55
N ASN A 204 -6.57 -16.27 -6.07
CA ASN A 204 -6.03 -16.50 -7.40
C ASN A 204 -5.35 -17.87 -7.48
N GLU A 205 -4.54 -18.21 -6.47
CA GLU A 205 -3.91 -19.52 -6.40
C GLU A 205 -4.93 -20.67 -6.26
N PHE A 206 -6.05 -20.45 -5.58
CA PHE A 206 -7.13 -21.43 -5.51
C PHE A 206 -7.76 -21.63 -6.90
N ILE A 207 -8.06 -20.54 -7.61
CA ILE A 207 -8.61 -20.60 -8.97
C ILE A 207 -7.67 -21.35 -9.92
N ASP A 208 -6.38 -21.06 -9.87
CA ASP A 208 -5.36 -21.74 -10.68
C ASP A 208 -5.28 -23.23 -10.32
N ALA A 209 -5.30 -23.58 -9.03
CA ALA A 209 -5.27 -24.97 -8.59
C ALA A 209 -6.51 -25.77 -9.02
N VAL A 210 -7.68 -25.15 -9.03
CA VAL A 210 -8.92 -25.77 -9.56
C VAL A 210 -8.81 -25.97 -11.06
N LYS A 211 -8.37 -24.94 -11.81
CA LYS A 211 -8.22 -24.97 -13.26
C LYS A 211 -7.22 -26.04 -13.72
N ASP A 212 -6.07 -26.13 -13.04
CA ASP A 212 -4.98 -27.03 -13.38
C ASP A 212 -5.13 -28.42 -12.73
N LYS A 213 -6.22 -28.66 -11.98
CA LYS A 213 -6.47 -29.89 -11.21
C LYS A 213 -5.37 -30.21 -10.17
N LYS A 214 -4.73 -29.18 -9.62
CA LYS A 214 -3.64 -29.25 -8.64
C LYS A 214 -4.09 -28.95 -7.20
N MET A 215 -5.33 -29.31 -6.87
CA MET A 215 -5.90 -28.99 -5.56
C MET A 215 -5.13 -29.60 -4.37
N ASN A 216 -4.53 -30.77 -4.58
CA ASN A 216 -3.71 -31.42 -3.55
C ASN A 216 -2.42 -30.63 -3.26
N GLU A 217 -1.80 -30.05 -4.28
CA GLU A 217 -0.61 -29.21 -4.13
C GLU A 217 -0.96 -27.91 -3.40
N PHE A 218 -2.08 -27.27 -3.76
CA PHE A 218 -2.61 -26.10 -3.05
C PHE A 218 -2.82 -26.39 -1.56
N ARG A 219 -3.50 -27.49 -1.23
CA ARG A 219 -3.73 -27.91 0.15
C ARG A 219 -2.41 -28.15 0.89
N ALA A 220 -1.49 -28.89 0.29
CA ALA A 220 -0.18 -29.16 0.88
C ALA A 220 0.64 -27.88 1.10
N LYS A 221 0.54 -26.90 0.19
CA LYS A 221 1.23 -25.61 0.29
C LYS A 221 0.82 -24.84 1.54
N TYR A 222 -0.46 -24.85 1.92
CA TYR A 222 -0.98 -24.07 3.04
C TYR A 222 -1.11 -24.85 4.35
N ARG A 223 -1.60 -26.10 4.32
CA ARG A 223 -1.88 -26.89 5.52
C ARG A 223 -0.63 -27.46 6.19
N ARG A 224 0.52 -27.45 5.51
CA ARG A 224 1.82 -27.86 6.08
C ARG A 224 2.58 -26.70 6.73
N ARG A 225 2.02 -25.49 6.82
CA ARG A 225 2.70 -24.33 7.39
C ARG A 225 2.67 -24.36 8.91
N ASP A 226 3.69 -23.77 9.53
CA ASP A 226 3.77 -23.59 10.97
C ASP A 226 3.15 -22.25 11.41
N LEU A 227 3.17 -21.27 10.51
CA LEU A 227 2.55 -19.95 10.66
C LEU A 227 1.87 -19.55 9.34
N LEU A 228 0.59 -19.21 9.40
CA LEU A 228 -0.20 -18.66 8.29
C LEU A 228 -0.58 -17.20 8.60
N LEU A 229 -0.17 -16.29 7.72
CA LEU A 229 -0.43 -14.85 7.79
C LEU A 229 -1.28 -14.42 6.58
N ILE A 230 -2.57 -14.14 6.79
CA ILE A 230 -3.48 -13.73 5.70
C ILE A 230 -3.84 -12.25 5.86
N ASP A 231 -3.43 -11.44 4.90
CA ASP A 231 -3.75 -10.02 4.86
C ASP A 231 -5.14 -9.78 4.22
N ASP A 232 -5.87 -8.81 4.77
CA ASP A 232 -7.13 -8.27 4.25
C ASP A 232 -8.21 -9.33 3.95
N VAL A 233 -8.67 -10.07 4.96
CA VAL A 233 -9.67 -11.14 4.79
C VAL A 233 -11.04 -10.66 4.25
N GLN A 234 -11.31 -9.35 4.27
CA GLN A 234 -12.51 -8.75 3.69
C GLN A 234 -12.65 -9.03 2.19
N PHE A 235 -11.57 -9.30 1.45
CA PHE A 235 -11.66 -9.62 0.02
C PHE A 235 -12.03 -11.08 -0.29
N PHE A 236 -12.32 -11.91 0.72
CA PHE A 236 -12.98 -13.21 0.52
C PHE A 236 -14.47 -13.07 0.22
N VAL A 237 -15.08 -11.93 0.57
CA VAL A 237 -16.52 -11.70 0.44
C VAL A 237 -17.00 -11.93 -1.00
N GLY A 238 -18.05 -12.75 -1.16
CA GLY A 238 -18.63 -13.09 -2.46
C GLY A 238 -17.91 -14.20 -3.22
N LYS A 239 -16.96 -14.90 -2.59
CA LYS A 239 -16.20 -16.02 -3.19
C LYS A 239 -16.42 -17.31 -2.39
N ASP A 240 -17.64 -17.86 -2.45
CA ASP A 240 -18.09 -18.95 -1.57
C ASP A 240 -17.18 -20.18 -1.59
N ALA A 241 -16.73 -20.63 -2.76
CA ALA A 241 -15.81 -21.76 -2.89
C ALA A 241 -14.43 -21.50 -2.24
N VAL A 242 -13.95 -20.26 -2.30
CA VAL A 242 -12.67 -19.84 -1.66
C VAL A 242 -12.85 -19.77 -0.16
N ILE A 243 -13.98 -19.23 0.31
CA ILE A 243 -14.37 -19.17 1.72
C ILE A 243 -14.41 -20.58 2.32
N GLU A 244 -15.03 -21.53 1.62
CA GLU A 244 -15.13 -22.93 2.07
C GLU A 244 -13.76 -23.59 2.17
N GLU A 245 -12.92 -23.47 1.14
CA GLU A 245 -11.57 -24.06 1.18
C GLU A 245 -10.68 -23.39 2.24
N PHE A 246 -10.83 -22.07 2.43
CA PHE A 246 -10.15 -21.35 3.50
C PHE A 246 -10.61 -21.85 4.88
N PHE A 247 -11.91 -22.08 5.08
CA PHE A 247 -12.45 -22.65 6.32
C PHE A 247 -11.83 -24.03 6.64
N HIS A 248 -11.71 -24.91 5.64
CA HIS A 248 -11.04 -26.21 5.84
C HIS A 248 -9.55 -26.06 6.16
N THR A 249 -8.86 -25.16 5.46
CA THR A 249 -7.45 -24.86 5.72
C THR A 249 -7.23 -24.30 7.12
N PHE A 250 -8.09 -23.37 7.56
CA PHE A 250 -8.10 -22.82 8.91
C PHE A 250 -8.25 -23.94 9.94
N ASN A 251 -9.25 -24.81 9.77
CA ASN A 251 -9.55 -25.88 10.72
C ASN A 251 -8.40 -26.86 10.90
N GLU A 252 -7.79 -27.28 9.79
CA GLU A 252 -6.68 -28.22 9.81
C GLU A 252 -5.45 -27.61 10.50
N LEU A 253 -5.12 -26.36 10.19
CA LEU A 253 -4.03 -25.65 10.85
C LEU A 253 -4.31 -25.46 12.35
N PHE A 254 -5.53 -25.03 12.69
CA PHE A 254 -5.94 -24.79 14.07
C PHE A 254 -5.89 -26.06 14.93
N GLN A 255 -6.46 -27.17 14.44
CA GLN A 255 -6.42 -28.47 15.14
C GLN A 255 -5.00 -28.99 15.34
N ASN A 256 -4.12 -28.73 14.38
CA ASN A 256 -2.70 -29.08 14.46
C ASN A 256 -1.85 -28.05 15.24
N LYS A 257 -2.50 -27.13 15.97
CA LYS A 257 -1.85 -26.07 16.77
C LYS A 257 -0.85 -25.24 15.96
N LYS A 258 -1.16 -24.98 14.69
CA LYS A 258 -0.39 -24.05 13.84
C LYS A 258 -0.90 -22.64 14.07
N GLN A 259 0.01 -21.65 14.06
CA GLN A 259 -0.37 -20.26 14.34
C GLN A 259 -1.07 -19.64 13.14
N ILE A 260 -2.17 -18.94 13.40
CA ILE A 260 -2.92 -18.20 12.38
C ILE A 260 -2.99 -16.73 12.80
N ILE A 261 -2.59 -15.82 11.90
CA ILE A 261 -2.79 -14.38 12.03
C ILE A 261 -3.60 -13.89 10.84
N LEU A 262 -4.63 -13.10 11.10
CA LEU A 262 -5.53 -12.54 10.09
C LEU A 262 -5.59 -11.02 10.27
N THR A 263 -5.72 -10.26 9.19
CA THR A 263 -6.04 -8.83 9.24
C THR A 263 -7.33 -8.50 8.50
N SER A 264 -7.99 -7.42 8.91
CA SER A 264 -9.19 -6.90 8.24
C SER A 264 -9.34 -5.40 8.41
N ASP A 265 -10.06 -4.73 7.52
CA ASP A 265 -10.46 -3.34 7.72
C ASP A 265 -11.54 -3.16 8.80
N THR A 266 -12.31 -4.21 9.07
CA THR A 266 -13.44 -4.19 10.01
C THR A 266 -13.41 -5.42 10.94
N PRO A 267 -14.03 -5.34 12.13
CA PRO A 267 -14.09 -6.50 13.02
C PRO A 267 -14.91 -7.64 12.40
N PRO A 268 -14.71 -8.91 12.82
CA PRO A 268 -15.31 -10.09 12.18
C PRO A 268 -16.81 -9.97 11.92
N LYS A 269 -17.58 -9.50 12.92
CA LYS A 269 -19.05 -9.32 12.84
C LYS A 269 -19.51 -8.26 11.84
N LYS A 270 -18.64 -7.34 11.41
CA LYS A 270 -18.96 -6.27 10.46
C LYS A 270 -18.54 -6.59 9.03
N ILE A 271 -17.87 -7.72 8.79
CA ILE A 271 -17.53 -8.17 7.44
C ILE A 271 -18.80 -8.64 6.75
N GLN A 272 -19.24 -7.90 5.73
CA GLN A 272 -20.50 -8.17 5.04
C GLN A 272 -20.47 -9.52 4.33
N ARG A 273 -21.54 -10.30 4.46
CA ARG A 273 -21.71 -11.62 3.80
C ARG A 273 -20.61 -12.65 4.15
N LEU A 274 -19.92 -12.47 5.28
CA LEU A 274 -19.07 -13.52 5.84
C LEU A 274 -19.93 -14.54 6.58
N GLU A 275 -19.71 -15.83 6.34
CA GLU A 275 -20.47 -16.90 7.00
C GLU A 275 -20.26 -16.88 8.53
N GLU A 276 -21.34 -17.10 9.30
CA GLU A 276 -21.30 -17.08 10.77
C GLU A 276 -20.26 -18.05 11.36
N ARG A 277 -20.05 -19.20 10.72
CA ARG A 277 -19.05 -20.18 11.15
C ARG A 277 -17.62 -19.62 11.09
N LEU A 278 -17.29 -18.81 10.09
CA LEU A 278 -15.98 -18.16 10.00
C LEU A 278 -15.85 -17.01 10.99
N VAL A 279 -16.93 -16.23 11.20
CA VAL A 279 -16.95 -15.19 12.24
C VAL A 279 -16.64 -15.80 13.61
N SER A 280 -17.30 -16.92 13.95
CA SER A 280 -17.02 -17.66 15.18
C SER A 280 -15.56 -18.14 15.27
N ARG A 281 -14.95 -18.56 14.15
CA ARG A 281 -13.53 -18.94 14.11
C ARG A 281 -12.59 -17.76 14.31
N PHE A 282 -12.95 -16.58 13.81
CA PHE A 282 -12.12 -15.39 13.97
C PHE A 282 -12.20 -14.85 15.41
N GLU A 283 -13.36 -15.01 16.07
CA GLU A 283 -13.59 -14.54 17.43
C GLU A 283 -13.13 -15.50 18.54
N MET A 284 -12.85 -16.78 18.25
CA MET A 284 -12.43 -17.74 19.29
C MET A 284 -11.01 -17.48 19.85
N GLY A 285 -10.23 -16.64 19.17
CA GLY A 285 -8.88 -16.27 19.55
C GLY A 285 -8.81 -14.88 20.20
N VAL A 286 -7.81 -14.08 19.82
CA VAL A 286 -7.71 -12.69 20.27
C VAL A 286 -7.99 -11.75 19.12
N VAL A 287 -8.96 -10.87 19.32
CA VAL A 287 -9.30 -9.80 18.38
C VAL A 287 -8.65 -8.51 18.89
N CYS A 288 -7.77 -7.93 18.08
CA CYS A 288 -7.05 -6.70 18.38
C CYS A 288 -7.54 -5.59 17.46
N ASP A 289 -7.88 -4.44 18.05
CA ASP A 289 -8.20 -3.24 17.31
C ASP A 289 -6.97 -2.33 17.20
N ILE A 290 -6.87 -1.63 16.06
CA ILE A 290 -5.93 -0.54 15.85
C ILE A 290 -6.74 0.70 15.49
N GLN A 291 -6.57 1.74 16.30
CA GLN A 291 -7.23 3.03 16.12
C GLN A 291 -6.30 4.06 15.48
N ASN A 292 -6.89 5.18 15.03
CA ASN A 292 -6.10 6.28 14.49
C ASN A 292 -5.08 6.79 15.52
N PRO A 293 -3.85 7.14 15.09
CA PRO A 293 -2.82 7.67 15.98
C PRO A 293 -3.24 9.02 16.55
N ASP A 294 -2.96 9.24 17.84
CA ASP A 294 -3.05 10.56 18.46
C ASP A 294 -1.94 11.49 17.96
N LEU A 295 -2.01 12.77 18.33
CA LEU A 295 -1.05 13.78 17.86
C LEU A 295 0.39 13.42 18.24
N GLU A 296 0.61 12.97 19.47
CA GLU A 296 1.93 12.53 19.96
C GLU A 296 2.49 11.40 19.09
N MET A 297 1.67 10.39 18.78
CA MET A 297 2.06 9.28 17.95
C MET A 297 2.30 9.69 16.50
N ARG A 298 1.49 10.59 15.93
CA ARG A 298 1.72 11.14 14.58
C ARG A 298 3.06 11.88 14.50
N VAL A 299 3.37 12.71 15.49
CA VAL A 299 4.68 13.38 15.58
C VAL A 299 5.82 12.36 15.70
N ALA A 300 5.66 11.32 16.51
CA ALA A 300 6.67 10.28 16.65
C ALA A 300 6.92 9.51 15.34
N ILE A 301 5.86 9.21 14.57
CA ILE A 301 5.96 8.63 13.23
C ILE A 301 6.76 9.56 12.31
N LEU A 302 6.40 10.84 12.26
CA LEU A 302 7.07 11.83 11.43
C LEU A 302 8.54 12.03 11.82
N LYS A 303 8.86 12.06 13.12
CA LYS A 303 10.24 12.12 13.62
C LYS A 303 11.06 10.92 13.14
N LYS A 304 10.47 9.72 13.17
CA LYS A 304 11.14 8.51 12.67
C LYS A 304 11.33 8.53 11.15
N ALA A 305 10.39 9.10 10.41
CA ALA A 305 10.54 9.34 8.98
C ALA A 305 11.64 10.38 8.68
N ALA A 306 11.66 11.49 9.43
CA ALA A 306 12.65 12.57 9.31
C ALA A 306 14.07 12.10 9.64
N ALA A 307 14.25 11.25 10.65
CA ALA A 307 15.54 10.66 11.00
C ALA A 307 16.16 9.84 9.86
N ARG A 308 15.34 9.35 8.91
CA ARG A 308 15.79 8.61 7.72
C ARG A 308 15.99 9.52 6.51
N SER A 309 15.49 10.76 6.54
CA SER A 309 15.65 11.71 5.46
C SER A 309 17.00 12.42 5.53
N VAL A 310 17.53 12.81 4.38
CA VAL A 310 18.79 13.57 4.28
C VAL A 310 18.60 15.03 4.73
N ILE A 311 17.37 15.54 4.62
CA ILE A 311 17.03 16.92 4.97
C ILE A 311 16.69 17.02 6.45
N LYS A 312 17.29 18.00 7.13
CA LYS A 312 16.92 18.33 8.51
C LYS A 312 15.59 19.08 8.52
N ILE A 313 14.65 18.61 9.33
CA ILE A 313 13.33 19.20 9.53
C ILE A 313 13.19 19.53 11.01
N SER A 314 12.71 20.72 11.33
CA SER A 314 12.51 21.12 12.73
C SER A 314 11.27 20.45 13.32
N ASP A 315 11.31 20.24 14.64
CA ASP A 315 10.19 19.64 15.38
C ASP A 315 8.89 20.44 15.23
N ASP A 316 8.96 21.77 15.14
CA ASP A 316 7.81 22.64 14.93
C ASP A 316 7.10 22.36 13.60
N ILE A 317 7.85 22.00 12.56
CA ILE A 317 7.27 21.65 11.26
C ILE A 317 6.65 20.25 11.30
N LEU A 318 7.30 19.29 11.98
CA LEU A 318 6.71 17.95 12.15
C LEU A 318 5.42 18.02 12.96
N MET A 319 5.38 18.87 13.99
CA MET A 319 4.17 19.16 14.76
C MET A 319 3.08 19.76 13.87
N TYR A 320 3.42 20.79 13.09
CA TYR A 320 2.48 21.43 12.17
C TYR A 320 1.90 20.44 11.13
N LEU A 321 2.74 19.57 10.57
CA LEU A 321 2.31 18.54 9.64
C LEU A 321 1.39 17.49 10.32
N ALA A 322 1.68 17.11 11.56
CA ALA A 322 0.87 16.17 12.34
C ALA A 322 -0.48 16.75 12.77
N GLU A 323 -0.58 18.07 12.93
CA GLU A 323 -1.85 18.78 13.18
C GLU A 323 -2.69 18.85 11.90
N GLY A 324 -2.06 19.08 10.74
CA GLY A 324 -2.75 19.18 9.46
C GLY A 324 -3.28 17.84 8.92
N VAL A 325 -2.56 16.73 9.12
CA VAL A 325 -2.92 15.41 8.57
C VAL A 325 -3.38 14.45 9.67
N VAL A 326 -4.70 14.30 9.81
CA VAL A 326 -5.35 13.53 10.89
C VAL A 326 -6.01 12.22 10.46
N THR A 327 -5.93 11.85 9.18
CA THR A 327 -6.69 10.71 8.62
C THR A 327 -6.07 9.36 8.98
N ASP A 328 -4.93 9.02 8.40
CA ASP A 328 -4.25 7.73 8.57
C ASP A 328 -2.73 7.87 8.38
N ILE A 329 -1.98 6.83 8.75
CA ILE A 329 -0.51 6.88 8.74
C ILE A 329 0.04 6.97 7.32
N ARG A 330 -0.61 6.35 6.31
CA ARG A 330 -0.15 6.43 4.92
C ARG A 330 -0.32 7.84 4.37
N ALA A 331 -1.43 8.50 4.67
CA ALA A 331 -1.65 9.90 4.32
C ALA A 331 -0.60 10.81 4.97
N LEU A 332 -0.30 10.58 6.25
CA LEU A 332 0.71 11.31 7.02
C LEU A 332 2.12 11.14 6.42
N GLU A 333 2.57 9.89 6.20
CA GLU A 333 3.86 9.59 5.58
C GLU A 333 3.94 10.09 4.13
N GLY A 334 2.83 10.04 3.39
CA GLY A 334 2.74 10.57 2.04
C GLY A 334 2.86 12.09 1.99
N ALA A 335 2.21 12.80 2.90
CA ALA A 335 2.35 14.25 3.05
C ALA A 335 3.79 14.63 3.39
N PHE A 336 4.39 13.94 4.37
CA PHE A 336 5.80 14.10 4.71
C PHE A 336 6.72 13.90 3.51
N THR A 337 6.57 12.79 2.80
CA THR A 337 7.40 12.45 1.64
C THR A 337 7.29 13.53 0.55
N ARG A 338 6.09 14.07 0.30
CA ARG A 338 5.90 15.17 -0.66
C ARG A 338 6.57 16.46 -0.22
N VAL A 339 6.46 16.84 1.05
CA VAL A 339 7.15 18.03 1.58
C VAL A 339 8.67 17.90 1.38
N VAL A 340 9.24 16.74 1.74
CA VAL A 340 10.68 16.48 1.56
C VAL A 340 11.05 16.50 0.08
N ALA A 341 10.27 15.87 -0.79
CA ALA A 341 10.53 15.84 -2.22
C ALA A 341 10.47 17.24 -2.84
N TYR A 342 9.44 18.03 -2.52
CA TYR A 342 9.27 19.38 -3.03
C TYR A 342 10.41 20.30 -2.60
N ALA A 343 10.78 20.27 -1.32
CA ALA A 343 11.91 21.04 -0.81
C ALA A 343 13.24 20.63 -1.46
N SER A 344 13.44 19.33 -1.71
CA SER A 344 14.61 18.81 -2.42
C SER A 344 14.68 19.31 -3.87
N VAL A 345 13.55 19.36 -4.57
CA VAL A 345 13.48 19.78 -5.98
C VAL A 345 13.66 21.29 -6.12
N VAL A 346 13.01 22.08 -5.27
CA VAL A 346 13.05 23.55 -5.32
C VAL A 346 14.30 24.11 -4.60
N GLN A 347 15.06 23.27 -3.91
CA GLN A 347 16.24 23.65 -3.11
C GLN A 347 15.90 24.75 -2.08
N LYS A 348 14.71 24.65 -1.47
CA LYS A 348 14.25 25.55 -0.41
C LYS A 348 14.31 24.85 0.94
N ALA A 349 14.52 25.65 1.99
CA ALA A 349 14.34 25.17 3.35
C ALA A 349 12.87 24.78 3.58
N ILE A 350 12.65 23.78 4.42
CA ILE A 350 11.31 23.37 4.81
C ILE A 350 10.82 24.34 5.90
N ASP A 351 9.89 25.21 5.53
CA ASP A 351 9.18 26.14 6.42
C ASP A 351 7.66 25.89 6.37
N LYS A 352 6.91 26.65 7.18
CA LYS A 352 5.45 26.50 7.27
C LYS A 352 4.76 26.84 5.95
N ASP A 353 5.25 27.84 5.22
CA ASP A 353 4.67 28.29 3.95
C ASP A 353 4.80 27.21 2.86
N LEU A 354 5.95 26.54 2.78
CA LEU A 354 6.17 25.41 1.87
C LEU A 354 5.26 24.24 2.23
N VAL A 355 5.14 23.93 3.53
CA VAL A 355 4.23 22.88 4.00
C VAL A 355 2.80 23.21 3.62
N ASP A 356 2.35 24.45 3.82
CA ASP A 356 1.02 24.91 3.42
C ASP A 356 0.78 24.80 1.92
N GLN A 357 1.78 25.15 1.10
CA GLN A 357 1.67 25.01 -0.35
C GLN A 357 1.49 23.53 -0.76
N VAL A 358 2.31 22.64 -0.21
CA VAL A 358 2.25 21.20 -0.50
C VAL A 358 0.97 20.57 0.06
N LEU A 359 0.56 20.96 1.28
CA LEU A 359 -0.66 20.48 1.90
C LEU A 359 -1.91 21.01 1.17
N LYS A 360 -1.90 22.24 0.65
CA LYS A 360 -2.98 22.74 -0.20
C LYS A 360 -3.16 21.89 -1.46
N GLU A 361 -2.07 21.43 -2.09
CA GLU A 361 -2.17 20.51 -3.23
C GLU A 361 -2.60 19.10 -2.81
N PHE A 362 -2.08 18.61 -1.68
CA PHE A 362 -2.46 17.30 -1.13
C PHE A 362 -3.94 17.24 -0.74
N PHE A 363 -4.44 18.29 -0.08
CA PHE A 363 -5.84 18.43 0.25
C PHE A 363 -6.68 18.94 -0.91
N ARG A 364 -6.13 19.50 -2.00
CA ARG A 364 -6.93 19.74 -3.22
C ARG A 364 -7.47 18.44 -3.83
N GLU A 365 -6.81 17.29 -3.57
CA GLU A 365 -7.35 15.96 -3.87
C GLU A 365 -8.42 15.49 -2.85
N GLN A 366 -8.55 16.14 -1.69
CA GLN A 366 -9.37 15.69 -0.55
C GLN A 366 -10.33 16.75 0.08
N THR A 367 -10.33 18.04 -0.33
CA THR A 367 -11.21 19.14 0.15
C THR A 367 -11.03 20.44 -0.68
N PRO A 368 -11.87 21.46 -0.51
CA PRO A 368 -13.16 21.74 -1.16
C PRO A 368 -13.00 22.35 -2.57
N GLY A 369 -13.73 21.80 -3.55
CA GLY A 369 -13.76 22.33 -4.92
C GLY A 369 -14.19 21.31 -5.96
N LYS A 370 -13.91 20.01 -5.76
CA LYS A 370 -14.62 18.93 -6.47
C LYS A 370 -15.89 18.60 -5.70
N VAL A 371 -17.02 18.71 -6.38
CA VAL A 371 -18.31 18.25 -5.88
C VAL A 371 -18.21 16.73 -5.66
N THR A 372 -18.37 16.24 -4.43
CA THR A 372 -18.36 14.80 -4.09
C THR A 372 -19.78 14.30 -3.82
N ILE A 373 -20.02 12.98 -3.89
CA ILE A 373 -21.36 12.41 -3.64
C ILE A 373 -21.85 12.77 -2.22
N SER A 374 -20.98 12.66 -1.21
CA SER A 374 -21.33 13.03 0.17
C SER A 374 -21.66 14.52 0.31
N TRP A 375 -20.91 15.40 -0.37
CA TRP A 375 -21.22 16.83 -0.42
C TRP A 375 -22.60 17.09 -1.04
N ILE A 376 -22.90 16.44 -2.17
CA ILE A 376 -24.21 16.56 -2.83
C ILE A 376 -25.32 16.10 -1.89
N MET A 377 -25.17 14.93 -1.25
CA MET A 377 -26.17 14.40 -0.33
C MET A 377 -26.49 15.38 0.80
N LYS A 378 -25.46 15.97 1.42
CA LYS A 378 -25.61 16.97 2.46
C LYS A 378 -26.32 18.24 1.97
N ARG A 379 -25.89 18.80 0.83
CA ARG A 379 -26.47 20.05 0.29
C ARG A 379 -27.91 19.87 -0.18
N VAL A 380 -28.24 18.71 -0.75
CA VAL A 380 -29.61 18.37 -1.16
C VAL A 380 -30.49 18.08 0.06
N SER A 381 -29.96 17.43 1.10
CA SER A 381 -30.72 17.20 2.34
C SER A 381 -31.03 18.51 3.07
N GLU A 382 -30.09 19.45 3.10
CA GLU A 382 -30.30 20.81 3.61
C GLU A 382 -31.37 21.57 2.81
N TYR A 383 -31.37 21.44 1.48
CA TYR A 383 -32.34 22.14 0.63
C TYR A 383 -33.78 21.63 0.80
N TYR A 384 -33.96 20.31 0.95
CA TYR A 384 -35.27 19.69 1.13
C TYR A 384 -35.68 19.55 2.60
N ASP A 385 -34.89 20.08 3.54
CA ASP A 385 -35.10 20.01 4.99
C ASP A 385 -35.34 18.57 5.49
N ILE A 386 -34.45 17.66 5.10
CA ILE A 386 -34.45 16.27 5.56
C ILE A 386 -33.13 15.92 6.27
N PRO A 387 -33.15 15.03 7.27
CA PRO A 387 -31.90 14.55 7.89
C PRO A 387 -31.02 13.82 6.86
N GLU A 388 -29.71 14.09 6.87
CA GLU A 388 -28.75 13.47 5.94
C GLU A 388 -28.77 11.93 6.01
N VAL A 389 -28.99 11.38 7.21
CA VAL A 389 -29.13 9.92 7.45
C VAL A 389 -30.29 9.32 6.64
N GLU A 390 -31.34 10.10 6.34
CA GLU A 390 -32.45 9.64 5.52
C GLU A 390 -32.08 9.54 4.03
N MET A 391 -30.96 10.09 3.56
CA MET A 391 -30.51 9.93 2.17
C MET A 391 -30.07 8.50 1.84
N THR A 392 -29.61 7.74 2.84
CA THR A 392 -29.20 6.33 2.69
C THR A 392 -30.26 5.34 3.17
N SER A 393 -31.38 5.81 3.74
CA SER A 393 -32.38 4.91 4.33
C SER A 393 -33.19 4.11 3.30
N LYS A 394 -33.73 2.96 3.73
CA LYS A 394 -34.58 2.09 2.90
C LYS A 394 -36.03 2.58 2.78
N ARG A 395 -36.43 3.62 3.53
CA ARG A 395 -37.80 4.16 3.53
C ARG A 395 -38.16 4.74 2.15
N ARG A 396 -39.38 4.53 1.67
CA ARG A 396 -39.81 4.91 0.30
C ARG A 396 -40.87 6.01 0.25
N SER A 397 -40.99 6.81 1.31
CA SER A 397 -41.94 7.93 1.34
C SER A 397 -41.57 9.00 0.30
N ALA A 398 -42.57 9.62 -0.33
CA ALA A 398 -42.37 10.53 -1.46
C ALA A 398 -41.46 11.73 -1.11
N ASN A 399 -41.56 12.23 0.13
CA ASN A 399 -40.72 13.28 0.69
C ASN A 399 -39.23 12.90 0.83
N LEU A 400 -38.87 11.61 0.78
CA LEU A 400 -37.49 11.13 0.80
C LEU A 400 -37.02 10.62 -0.57
N VAL A 401 -37.94 10.09 -1.37
CA VAL A 401 -37.62 9.55 -2.70
C VAL A 401 -37.17 10.66 -3.63
N LEU A 402 -37.90 11.78 -3.70
CA LEU A 402 -37.55 12.88 -4.61
C LEU A 402 -36.16 13.47 -4.32
N PRO A 403 -35.81 13.86 -3.07
CA PRO A 403 -34.47 14.37 -2.76
C PRO A 403 -33.34 13.41 -3.13
N ARG A 404 -33.52 12.09 -2.92
CA ARG A 404 -32.51 11.09 -3.29
C ARG A 404 -32.33 10.95 -4.79
N GLN A 405 -33.42 10.92 -5.55
CA GLN A 405 -33.37 10.83 -7.02
C GLN A 405 -32.67 12.05 -7.61
N VAL A 406 -32.98 13.24 -7.06
CA VAL A 406 -32.33 14.50 -7.42
C VAL A 406 -30.83 14.47 -7.08
N ALA A 407 -30.46 14.05 -5.87
CA ALA A 407 -29.06 13.94 -5.48
C ALA A 407 -28.27 12.92 -6.33
N MET A 408 -28.87 11.79 -6.71
CA MET A 408 -28.27 10.81 -7.62
C MET A 408 -28.04 11.42 -9.02
N ARG A 409 -29.01 12.18 -9.54
CA ARG A 409 -28.87 12.84 -10.84
C ARG A 409 -27.77 13.90 -10.81
N ILE A 410 -27.74 14.73 -9.76
CA ILE A 410 -26.68 15.73 -9.57
C ILE A 410 -25.31 15.04 -9.42
N SER A 411 -25.25 13.90 -8.71
CA SER A 411 -24.01 13.10 -8.58
C SER A 411 -23.52 12.56 -9.92
N GLN A 412 -24.43 12.15 -10.79
CA GLN A 412 -24.09 11.73 -12.14
C GLN A 412 -23.58 12.89 -13.01
N MET A 413 -24.01 14.13 -12.74
CA MET A 413 -23.65 15.30 -13.55
C MET A 413 -22.37 15.99 -13.08
N LEU A 414 -22.15 16.09 -11.77
CA LEU A 414 -21.08 16.90 -11.18
C LEU A 414 -19.88 16.08 -10.68
N THR A 415 -19.91 14.74 -10.82
CA THR A 415 -18.84 13.86 -10.34
C THR A 415 -18.43 12.84 -11.41
N ASP A 416 -17.18 12.36 -11.35
CA ASP A 416 -16.65 11.30 -12.20
C ASP A 416 -17.09 9.87 -11.75
N SER A 417 -18.08 9.79 -10.85
CA SER A 417 -18.49 8.53 -10.22
C SER A 417 -19.33 7.66 -11.15
N SER A 418 -19.02 6.36 -11.21
CA SER A 418 -19.85 5.38 -11.90
C SER A 418 -21.21 5.18 -11.20
N LEU A 419 -22.21 4.67 -11.94
CA LEU A 419 -23.54 4.37 -11.38
C LEU A 419 -23.47 3.38 -10.18
N ASN A 420 -22.53 2.44 -10.21
CA ASN A 420 -22.26 1.52 -9.11
C ASN A 420 -21.76 2.26 -7.86
N GLN A 421 -20.82 3.19 -8.02
CA GLN A 421 -20.28 3.98 -6.92
C GLN A 421 -21.34 4.92 -6.34
N ILE A 422 -22.17 5.53 -7.19
CA ILE A 422 -23.32 6.33 -6.74
C ILE A 422 -24.26 5.44 -5.92
N GLY A 423 -24.68 4.29 -6.47
CA GLY A 423 -25.57 3.35 -5.79
C GLY A 423 -25.05 2.89 -4.43
N ALA A 424 -23.76 2.58 -4.33
CA ALA A 424 -23.10 2.20 -3.08
C ALA A 424 -23.22 3.31 -2.00
N ASN A 425 -22.98 4.57 -2.36
CA ASN A 425 -23.08 5.70 -1.44
C ASN A 425 -24.51 5.99 -0.98
N PHE A 426 -25.50 5.71 -1.82
CA PHE A 426 -26.93 5.82 -1.48
C PHE A 426 -27.47 4.54 -0.82
N GLY A 427 -26.77 3.98 0.17
CA GLY A 427 -27.26 2.85 0.96
C GLY A 427 -27.24 1.49 0.23
N GLY A 428 -26.30 1.30 -0.69
CA GLY A 428 -26.11 0.02 -1.39
C GLY A 428 -27.17 -0.30 -2.44
N ARG A 429 -27.64 0.72 -3.18
CA ARG A 429 -28.62 0.57 -4.26
C ARG A 429 -27.97 0.06 -5.54
N ASP A 430 -28.68 -0.78 -6.28
CA ASP A 430 -28.20 -1.30 -7.57
C ASP A 430 -28.06 -0.18 -8.62
N HIS A 431 -27.09 -0.31 -9.52
CA HIS A 431 -26.85 0.66 -10.59
C HIS A 431 -28.08 0.90 -11.48
N THR A 432 -28.94 -0.10 -11.67
CA THR A 432 -30.21 0.03 -12.41
C THR A 432 -31.18 0.97 -11.71
N THR A 433 -31.21 0.96 -10.37
CA THR A 433 -32.03 1.88 -9.57
C THR A 433 -31.55 3.32 -9.71
N VAL A 434 -30.22 3.52 -9.73
CA VAL A 434 -29.61 4.83 -9.98
C VAL A 434 -29.93 5.31 -11.39
N MET A 435 -29.79 4.44 -12.39
CA MET A 435 -30.12 4.73 -13.79
C MET A 435 -31.57 5.18 -13.96
N HIS A 436 -32.54 4.40 -13.45
CA HIS A 436 -33.96 4.77 -13.49
C HIS A 436 -34.26 6.08 -12.75
N SER A 437 -33.61 6.32 -11.62
CA SER A 437 -33.76 7.57 -10.87
C SER A 437 -33.25 8.77 -11.65
N CYS A 438 -32.09 8.64 -12.30
CA CYS A 438 -31.52 9.68 -13.13
C CYS A 438 -32.37 9.97 -14.37
N GLU A 439 -32.92 8.95 -15.03
CA GLU A 439 -33.80 9.12 -16.19
C GLU A 439 -35.10 9.84 -15.80
N LYS A 440 -35.72 9.40 -14.70
CA LYS A 440 -36.97 10.00 -14.21
C LYS A 440 -36.82 11.49 -13.89
N ILE A 441 -35.69 11.88 -13.29
CA ILE A 441 -35.40 13.31 -13.03
C ILE A 441 -35.13 14.05 -14.34
N ARG A 442 -34.42 13.44 -15.29
CA ARG A 442 -34.18 14.04 -16.61
C ARG A 442 -35.49 14.33 -17.36
N GLU A 443 -36.38 13.35 -17.44
CA GLU A 443 -37.71 13.51 -18.05
C GLU A 443 -38.53 14.59 -17.34
N ARG A 444 -38.51 14.61 -16.00
CA ARG A 444 -39.24 15.60 -15.23
C ARG A 444 -38.72 17.02 -15.44
N VAL A 445 -37.40 17.21 -15.53
CA VAL A 445 -36.81 18.51 -15.87
C VAL A 445 -37.23 18.97 -17.27
N THR A 446 -37.37 18.07 -18.23
CA THR A 446 -37.84 18.42 -19.59
C THR A 446 -39.33 18.78 -19.63
N ASN A 447 -40.16 18.08 -18.86
CA ASN A 447 -41.62 18.17 -18.96
C ASN A 447 -42.27 19.18 -18.01
N ASP A 448 -41.58 19.59 -16.94
CA ASP A 448 -42.10 20.50 -15.90
C ASP A 448 -41.19 21.73 -15.76
N PRO A 449 -41.56 22.88 -16.35
CA PRO A 449 -40.77 24.11 -16.30
C PRO A 449 -40.54 24.64 -14.87
N ALA A 450 -41.49 24.41 -13.95
CA ALA A 450 -41.35 24.85 -12.57
C ALA A 450 -40.31 24.00 -11.84
N PHE A 451 -40.32 22.69 -12.06
CA PHE A 451 -39.31 21.77 -11.54
C PHE A 451 -37.94 22.01 -12.18
N ALA A 452 -37.86 22.36 -13.46
CA ALA A 452 -36.61 22.71 -14.13
C ALA A 452 -35.92 23.90 -13.43
N ALA A 453 -36.67 24.96 -13.13
CA ALA A 453 -36.15 26.13 -12.42
C ALA A 453 -35.74 25.82 -10.96
N GLU A 454 -36.45 24.90 -10.28
CA GLU A 454 -36.03 24.37 -8.98
C GLU A 454 -34.71 23.59 -9.08
N PHE A 455 -34.61 22.68 -10.05
CA PHE A 455 -33.43 21.84 -10.26
C PHE A 455 -32.19 22.67 -10.61
N GLU A 456 -32.32 23.71 -11.44
CA GLU A 456 -31.21 24.64 -11.73
C GLU A 456 -30.75 25.41 -10.49
N ARG A 457 -31.68 25.91 -9.66
CA ARG A 457 -31.34 26.57 -8.39
C ARG A 457 -30.59 25.63 -7.47
N LEU A 458 -31.04 24.38 -7.39
CA LEU A 458 -30.39 23.35 -6.59
C LEU A 458 -29.01 22.99 -7.13
N LEU A 459 -28.84 22.91 -8.46
CA LEU A 459 -27.54 22.64 -9.08
C LEU A 459 -26.52 23.74 -8.71
N ARG A 460 -26.93 25.02 -8.75
CA ARG A 460 -26.11 26.16 -8.29
C ARG A 460 -25.88 26.16 -6.77
N TRP A 461 -26.84 25.67 -5.98
CA TRP A 461 -26.72 25.55 -4.53
C TRP A 461 -25.68 24.50 -4.11
N VAL A 462 -25.54 23.44 -4.91
CA VAL A 462 -24.62 22.34 -4.69
C VAL A 462 -23.22 22.61 -5.25
N ASP A 463 -23.11 23.31 -6.38
CA ASP A 463 -21.83 23.63 -7.01
C ASP A 463 -21.22 24.94 -6.48
N PRO A 464 -20.12 24.89 -5.69
CA PRO A 464 -19.49 26.08 -5.14
C PRO A 464 -18.73 26.93 -6.18
N GLN A 465 -18.51 26.43 -7.41
CA GLN A 465 -17.75 27.15 -8.46
C GLN A 465 -18.64 27.98 -9.40
N ASN A 466 -19.96 27.83 -9.32
CA ASN A 466 -20.93 28.47 -10.21
C ASN A 466 -21.65 29.67 -9.54
N ARG A 467 -20.98 30.31 -8.57
CA ARG A 467 -21.42 31.52 -7.87
C ARG A 467 -20.84 32.79 -8.46
#